data_AF-A0AAD0THD5-F1
#
_entry.id   AF-A0AAD0THD5-F1
#
_cell.length_a   1.000
_cell.length_b   1.000
_cell.length_c   1.000
_cell.angle_alpha   90.00
_cell.angle_beta   90.00
_cell.angle_gamma   90.00
#
_symmetry.space_group_name_H-M   'P 1'
#
loop_
_entity.id
_entity.type
_entity.pdbx_description
1 polymer ?
#
loop_
_entity_poly.entity_id
_entity_poly.type
_entity_poly.pdbx_seq_one_letter_code
_entity_poly.pdbx_strand_id
1 'polypeptide(L)'
;MIDYIDEALRLWAAELHGPEPGGDFGGGGGSMIATLIANKGELIRCTRGSRVLLDRAAEIELIVNKHLPVKEHQVVIEHYTNYDSRECQKWEACGCSRPQYYRRLHDAHVSIEDQLIRRRAA
;
A
#
# COMPACT_ATOMS: atom_id res chain seq x y z
N MET A 1 -4.52 12.83 11.49
CA MET A 1 -4.07 12.18 10.24
C MET A 1 -3.70 13.26 9.24
N ILE A 2 -2.76 12.97 8.35
CA ILE A 2 -2.28 13.92 7.36
C ILE A 2 -2.95 13.54 6.03
N ASP A 3 -3.87 14.36 5.53
CA ASP A 3 -4.78 13.97 4.43
C ASP A 3 -4.04 13.53 3.16
N TYR A 4 -2.96 14.23 2.79
CA TYR A 4 -2.21 13.87 1.58
C TYR A 4 -1.42 12.56 1.74
N ILE A 5 -0.95 12.23 2.96
CA ILE A 5 -0.27 10.96 3.25
C ILE A 5 -1.29 9.83 3.25
N ASP A 6 -2.47 10.08 3.81
CA ASP A 6 -3.59 9.14 3.78
C ASP A 6 -3.99 8.78 2.34
N GLU A 7 -4.14 9.78 1.47
CA GLU A 7 -4.40 9.56 0.04
C GLU A 7 -3.27 8.79 -0.64
N ALA A 8 -2.01 9.16 -0.36
CA ALA A 8 -0.84 8.49 -0.93
C ALA A 8 -0.77 7.00 -0.49
N LEU A 9 -1.10 6.70 0.77
CA LEU A 9 -1.16 5.33 1.29
C LEU A 9 -2.34 4.54 0.72
N ARG A 10 -3.50 5.17 0.50
CA ARG A 10 -4.62 4.51 -0.19
C ARG A 10 -4.25 4.15 -1.63
N LEU A 11 -3.58 5.06 -2.34
CA LEU A 11 -3.09 4.79 -3.71
C LEU A 11 -2.03 3.69 -3.71
N TRP A 12 -1.06 3.75 -2.79
CA TRP A 12 -0.06 2.70 -2.59
C TRP A 12 -0.71 1.33 -2.37
N ALA A 13 -1.69 1.24 -1.47
CA ALA A 13 -2.41 0.00 -1.19
C ALA A 13 -3.23 -0.46 -2.40
N ALA A 14 -3.92 0.45 -3.11
CA ALA A 14 -4.68 0.09 -4.30
C ALA A 14 -3.78 -0.44 -5.44
N GLU A 15 -2.61 0.15 -5.65
CA GLU A 15 -1.69 -0.20 -6.75
C GLU A 15 -0.87 -1.47 -6.48
N LEU A 16 -0.46 -1.70 -5.22
CA LEU A 16 0.43 -2.82 -4.85
C LEU A 16 -0.26 -3.94 -4.09
N HIS A 17 -1.36 -3.64 -3.38
CA HIS A 17 -2.06 -4.55 -2.48
C HIS A 17 -3.57 -4.60 -2.76
N GLY A 18 -4.00 -4.15 -3.95
CA GLY A 18 -5.42 -4.07 -4.31
C GLY A 18 -6.12 -5.43 -4.24
N PRO A 19 -7.43 -5.46 -3.94
CA PRO A 19 -8.20 -6.70 -3.87
C PRO A 19 -8.46 -7.19 -5.30
N GLU A 20 -7.46 -7.81 -5.95
CA GLU A 20 -7.65 -8.44 -7.25
C GLU A 20 -8.61 -9.62 -7.11
N PRO A 21 -9.74 -9.67 -7.86
CA PRO A 21 -10.47 -10.90 -8.06
C PRO A 21 -9.71 -11.74 -9.10
N GLY A 22 -8.63 -12.38 -8.67
CA GLY A 22 -7.87 -13.33 -9.48
C GLY A 22 -7.01 -12.69 -10.57
N GLY A 23 -5.83 -12.23 -10.19
CA GLY A 23 -4.84 -11.69 -11.13
C GLY A 23 -3.46 -11.63 -10.50
N ASP A 24 -2.76 -12.76 -10.53
CA ASP A 24 -1.38 -12.94 -10.11
C ASP A 24 -0.40 -12.02 -10.87
N PHE A 25 -0.30 -10.74 -10.50
CA PHE A 25 0.71 -9.81 -11.02
C PHE A 25 1.22 -8.81 -9.97
N GLY A 26 1.32 -9.28 -8.73
CA GLY A 26 2.12 -8.67 -7.67
C GLY A 26 3.43 -9.45 -7.49
N GLY A 27 4.49 -9.05 -8.18
CA GLY A 27 5.87 -9.43 -7.82
C GLY A 27 6.40 -10.82 -8.21
N GLY A 28 5.63 -11.68 -8.87
CA GLY A 28 6.09 -12.96 -9.43
C GLY A 28 6.09 -12.95 -10.95
N GLY A 29 7.10 -13.56 -11.59
CA GLY A 29 7.28 -13.56 -13.05
C GLY A 29 6.20 -14.34 -13.82
N GLY A 30 5.00 -13.77 -13.94
CA GLY A 30 3.97 -14.28 -14.82
C GLY A 30 4.38 -14.09 -16.28
N SER A 31 4.58 -15.20 -17.00
CA SER A 31 4.90 -15.18 -18.43
C SER A 31 3.80 -14.47 -19.21
N MET A 32 4.17 -13.53 -20.08
CA MET A 32 3.26 -12.77 -20.95
C MET A 32 2.30 -13.67 -21.77
N ILE A 33 2.71 -14.92 -22.02
CA ILE A 33 1.87 -15.93 -22.68
C ILE A 33 0.67 -16.34 -21.81
N ALA A 34 0.82 -16.45 -20.49
CA ALA A 34 -0.28 -16.81 -19.60
C ALA A 34 -1.39 -15.73 -19.63
N THR A 35 -1.00 -14.45 -19.62
CA THR A 35 -1.93 -13.31 -19.73
C THR A 35 -2.67 -13.32 -21.07
N LEU A 36 -1.99 -13.65 -22.16
CA LEU A 36 -2.59 -13.78 -23.50
C LEU A 36 -3.63 -14.91 -23.55
N ILE A 37 -3.34 -16.06 -22.96
CA ILE A 37 -4.28 -17.19 -22.91
C ILE A 37 -5.53 -16.81 -22.10
N ALA A 38 -5.34 -16.19 -20.94
CA ALA A 38 -6.45 -15.78 -20.08
C ALA A 38 -7.38 -14.75 -20.76
N ASN A 39 -6.81 -13.82 -21.53
CA ASN A 39 -7.56 -12.80 -22.25
C ASN A 39 -7.94 -13.19 -23.69
N LYS A 40 -7.95 -14.49 -24.02
CA LYS A 40 -8.35 -15.01 -25.34
C LYS A 40 -7.62 -14.35 -26.52
N GLY A 41 -6.34 -14.05 -26.35
CA GLY A 41 -5.49 -13.40 -27.35
C GLY A 41 -5.63 -11.88 -27.41
N GLU A 42 -6.49 -11.28 -26.60
CA GLU A 42 -6.67 -9.83 -26.54
C GLU A 42 -5.78 -9.25 -25.44
N LEU A 43 -4.63 -8.70 -25.85
CA LEU A 43 -3.72 -8.03 -24.93
C LEU A 43 -4.23 -6.61 -24.71
N ILE A 44 -5.21 -6.44 -23.81
CA ILE A 44 -5.56 -5.12 -23.28
C ILE A 44 -4.33 -4.67 -22.49
N ARG A 45 -3.48 -3.86 -23.12
CA ARG A 45 -2.48 -3.09 -22.39
C ARG A 45 -3.25 -2.14 -21.50
N CYS A 46 -3.57 -2.60 -20.29
CA CYS A 46 -4.01 -1.71 -19.23
C CYS A 46 -2.97 -0.59 -19.19
N THR A 47 -3.44 0.63 -19.38
CA THR A 47 -2.75 1.85 -18.99
C THR A 47 -2.59 1.82 -17.47
N ARG A 48 -1.79 0.87 -16.96
CA ARG A 48 -1.63 0.60 -15.53
C ARG A 48 -0.65 1.63 -15.00
N GLY A 49 -1.20 2.82 -14.74
CA GLY A 49 -0.51 3.97 -14.17
C GLY A 49 0.54 4.60 -15.09
N SER A 50 0.62 5.93 -15.07
CA SER A 50 1.86 6.60 -15.47
C SER A 50 3.03 5.98 -14.70
N ARG A 51 4.18 5.72 -15.35
CA ARG A 51 5.40 5.19 -14.68
C ARG A 51 5.76 5.97 -13.40
N VAL A 52 5.38 7.24 -13.34
CA VAL A 52 5.55 8.15 -12.20
C VAL A 52 4.75 7.73 -10.96
N LEU A 53 3.56 7.14 -11.12
CA LEU A 53 2.73 6.67 -9.99
C LEU A 53 3.31 5.39 -9.37
N LEU A 54 3.82 4.48 -10.21
CA LEU A 54 4.51 3.26 -9.75
C LEU A 54 5.80 3.60 -8.98
N ASP A 55 6.52 4.63 -9.42
CA ASP A 55 7.74 5.09 -8.74
C ASP A 55 7.44 5.61 -7.33
N ARG A 56 6.37 6.42 -7.18
CA ARG A 56 5.93 6.93 -5.88
C ARG A 56 5.40 5.82 -4.96
N ALA A 57 4.66 4.86 -5.51
CA ALA A 57 4.18 3.71 -4.74
C ALA A 57 5.35 2.83 -4.26
N ALA A 58 6.36 2.60 -5.10
CA ALA A 58 7.56 1.86 -4.73
C ALA A 58 8.39 2.58 -3.65
N GLU A 59 8.46 3.92 -3.70
CA GLU A 59 9.09 4.71 -2.64
C GLU A 59 8.36 4.53 -1.29
N ILE A 60 7.03 4.62 -1.30
CA ILE A 60 6.20 4.42 -0.11
C ILE A 60 6.35 2.98 0.42
N GLU A 61 6.32 1.97 -0.45
CA GLU A 61 6.53 0.56 -0.06
C GLU A 61 7.89 0.38 0.66
N LEU A 62 8.93 1.04 0.17
CA LEU A 62 10.26 0.95 0.78
C LEU A 62 10.30 1.68 2.13
N ILE A 63 9.65 2.85 2.25
CA ILE A 63 9.52 3.56 3.53
C ILE A 63 8.75 2.71 4.53
N VAL A 64 7.61 2.16 4.11
CA VAL A 64 6.74 1.34 4.95
C VAL A 64 7.50 0.13 5.48
N ASN A 65 8.20 -0.62 4.63
CA ASN A 65 8.87 -1.84 5.07
C ASN A 65 10.22 -1.63 5.79
N LYS A 66 10.96 -0.55 5.49
CA LYS A 66 12.33 -0.37 6.05
C LYS A 66 12.45 0.67 7.13
N HIS A 67 11.60 1.70 7.11
CA HIS A 67 11.78 2.89 7.94
C HIS A 67 10.73 3.04 9.04
N LEU A 68 9.60 2.34 8.95
CA LEU A 68 8.61 2.32 10.02
C LEU A 68 9.00 1.34 11.15
N PRO A 69 8.80 1.73 12.41
CA PRO A 69 8.74 0.82 13.54
C PRO A 69 7.71 -0.30 13.33
N VAL A 70 8.01 -1.51 13.81
CA VAL A 70 7.17 -2.72 13.61
C VAL A 70 5.69 -2.49 13.98
N LYS A 71 5.42 -1.75 15.06
CA LYS A 71 4.05 -1.48 15.53
C LYS A 71 3.27 -0.52 14.63
N GLU A 72 3.97 0.41 13.99
CA GLU A 72 3.39 1.38 13.06
C GLU A 72 3.19 0.74 11.69
N HIS A 73 4.18 -0.04 11.24
CA HIS A 73 4.07 -0.88 10.04
C HIS A 73 2.83 -1.78 10.09
N GLN A 74 2.66 -2.54 11.18
CA GLN A 74 1.50 -3.42 11.34
C GLN A 74 0.17 -2.67 11.21
N VAL A 75 0.06 -1.49 11.82
CA VAL A 75 -1.15 -0.65 11.75
C VAL A 75 -1.37 -0.12 10.33
N VAL A 76 -0.32 0.27 9.62
CA VAL A 76 -0.43 0.73 8.21
C VAL A 76 -0.88 -0.39 7.30
N ILE A 77 -0.27 -1.58 7.38
CA ILE A 77 -0.69 -2.75 6.60
C ILE A 77 -2.16 -3.06 6.89
N GLU A 78 -2.51 -3.29 8.15
CA GLU A 78 -3.87 -3.64 8.55
C GLU A 78 -4.90 -2.55 8.16
N HIS A 79 -4.53 -1.28 8.23
CA HIS A 79 -5.46 -0.20 7.89
C HIS A 79 -5.77 -0.14 6.40
N TYR A 80 -4.73 -0.17 5.56
CA TYR A 80 -4.85 0.17 4.15
C TYR A 80 -4.99 -1.05 3.22
N THR A 81 -4.50 -2.23 3.61
CA THR A 81 -4.55 -3.43 2.75
C THR A 81 -5.68 -4.40 3.11
N ASN A 82 -6.22 -4.34 4.34
CA ASN A 82 -7.37 -5.15 4.72
C ASN A 82 -8.69 -4.45 4.35
N TYR A 83 -9.28 -4.81 3.20
CA TYR A 83 -10.50 -4.17 2.70
C TYR A 83 -11.79 -4.75 3.30
N ASP A 84 -11.76 -5.99 3.78
CA ASP A 84 -12.96 -6.72 4.21
C ASP A 84 -13.29 -6.53 5.70
N SER A 85 -12.27 -6.22 6.53
CA SER A 85 -12.44 -6.15 7.98
C SER A 85 -13.03 -4.82 8.44
N ARG A 86 -13.93 -4.88 9.43
CA ARG A 86 -14.45 -3.69 10.11
C ARG A 86 -13.33 -3.01 10.90
N GLU A 87 -13.44 -1.70 11.11
CA GLU A 87 -12.44 -0.95 11.90
C GLU A 87 -12.17 -1.58 13.27
N CYS A 88 -13.21 -2.13 13.90
CA CYS A 88 -13.06 -2.81 15.18
C CYS A 88 -12.19 -4.05 15.15
N GLN A 89 -12.30 -4.83 14.08
CA GLN A 89 -11.49 -6.02 13.86
C GLN A 89 -10.04 -5.64 13.55
N LYS A 90 -9.82 -4.54 12.81
CA LYS A 90 -8.48 -4.04 12.47
C LYS A 90 -7.67 -3.66 13.71
N TRP A 91 -8.23 -2.89 14.64
CA TRP A 91 -7.48 -2.51 15.84
C TRP A 91 -7.29 -3.68 16.82
N GLU A 92 -8.22 -4.64 16.85
CA GLU A 92 -8.07 -5.89 17.61
C GLU A 92 -6.94 -6.77 17.03
N ALA A 93 -6.86 -6.89 15.71
CA ALA A 93 -5.78 -7.59 15.01
C ALA A 93 -4.40 -6.96 15.31
N CYS A 94 -4.36 -5.63 15.46
CA CYS A 94 -3.16 -4.90 15.88
C CYS A 94 -2.87 -4.97 17.40
N GLY A 95 -3.72 -5.65 18.18
CA GLY A 95 -3.58 -5.81 19.63
C GLY A 95 -3.63 -4.48 20.39
N CYS A 96 -4.42 -3.52 19.92
CA CYS A 96 -4.45 -2.17 20.48
C CYS A 96 -5.87 -1.64 20.68
N SER A 97 -6.03 -0.71 21.62
CA SER A 97 -7.29 -0.01 21.81
C SER A 97 -7.50 1.00 20.68
N ARG A 98 -8.76 1.33 20.38
CA ARG A 98 -9.12 2.34 19.37
C ARG A 98 -8.29 3.63 19.43
N PRO A 99 -8.12 4.31 20.59
CA PRO A 99 -7.32 5.54 20.62
C PRO A 99 -5.82 5.28 20.38
N GLN A 100 -5.30 4.13 20.79
CA GLN A 100 -3.91 3.76 20.55
C GLN A 100 -3.67 3.45 19.07
N TYR A 101 -4.63 2.82 18.40
CA TYR A 101 -4.60 2.53 16.97
C TYR A 101 -4.43 3.80 16.15
N TYR A 102 -5.33 4.78 16.30
CA TYR A 102 -5.27 6.02 15.53
C TYR A 102 -4.07 6.90 15.91
N ARG A 103 -3.57 6.82 17.15
CA ARG A 103 -2.32 7.49 17.52
C ARG A 103 -1.15 6.91 16.74
N ARG A 104 -0.98 5.58 16.73
CA ARG A 104 0.08 4.91 15.94
C ARG A 104 -0.05 5.16 14.45
N LEU A 105 -1.28 5.19 13.93
CA LEU A 105 -1.53 5.52 12.53
C LEU A 105 -1.08 6.96 12.21
N HIS A 106 -1.35 7.91 13.12
CA HIS A 106 -0.88 9.27 12.97
C HIS A 106 0.64 9.38 13.06
N ASP A 107 1.27 8.69 14.02
CA ASP A 107 2.72 8.66 14.16
C ASP A 107 3.39 8.09 12.89
N ALA A 108 2.78 7.04 12.31
CA ALA A 108 3.21 6.48 11.04
C ALA A 108 3.12 7.51 9.89
N HIS A 109 2.03 8.30 9.82
CA HIS A 109 1.89 9.35 8.82
C HIS A 109 3.00 10.40 8.92
N VAL A 110 3.32 10.84 10.14
CA VAL A 110 4.39 11.82 10.39
C VAL A 110 5.76 11.25 10.00
N SER A 111 6.02 9.99 10.34
CA SER A 111 7.27 9.31 9.98
C SER A 111 7.45 9.18 8.46
N ILE A 112 6.39 8.79 7.75
CA ILE A 112 6.41 8.68 6.28
C ILE A 112 6.64 10.05 5.64
N GLU A 113 5.94 11.09 6.10
CA GLU A 113 6.14 12.47 5.64
C GLU A 113 7.60 12.91 5.79
N ASP A 114 8.19 12.76 6.98
CA ASP A 114 9.58 13.14 7.25
C ASP A 114 10.56 12.39 6.33
N GLN A 115 10.34 11.09 6.09
CA GLN A 115 11.17 10.30 5.17
C GLN A 115 11.04 10.79 3.71
N LEU A 116 9.83 11.09 3.24
CA LEU A 116 9.60 11.62 1.89
C LEU A 116 10.25 13.00 1.69
N ILE A 117 10.19 13.87 2.70
CA ILE A 117 10.84 15.19 2.65
C ILE A 117 12.36 15.02 2.57
N ARG A 118 12.95 14.17 3.41
CA ARG A 118 14.40 13.92 3.43
C ARG A 118 14.92 13.38 2.09
N ARG A 119 14.14 12.51 1.43
CA ARG A 119 14.50 11.94 0.13
C ARG A 119 14.41 12.94 -1.01
N ARG A 120 13.44 13.85 -0.99
CA ARG A 120 13.32 14.93 -1.97
C ARG A 120 14.41 16.00 -1.83
N ALA A 121 14.99 16.14 -0.65
CA ALA A 121 16.06 17.10 -0.38
C ALA A 121 17.48 16.55 -0.70
N ALA A 122 17.60 15.24 -0.96
CA ALA A 122 18.85 14.56 -1.30
C ALA A 122 19.07 14.48 -2.81
#